data_AF-A0A915KCF8-F1
#
_entry.id   AF-A0A915KCF8-F1
#
_cell.length_a   1.000
_cell.length_b   1.000
_cell.length_c   1.000
_cell.angle_alpha   90.00
_cell.angle_beta   90.00
_cell.angle_gamma   90.00
#
_symmetry.space_group_name_H-M   'P 1'
#
loop_
_entity.id
_entity.type
_entity.pdbx_description
1 polymer ?
#
loop_
_entity_poly.entity_id
_entity_poly.type
_entity_poly.pdbx_seq_one_letter_code
_entity_poly.pdbx_strand_id
1 'polypeptide(L)'
;MVFDLEQCYRQMRQQALAAQAAASAQAAAVAGIDGSTSLGALGSSLPLSSHATMSVDELRRFCIVRISFVKGWGPDYPKRGVITATPCWIEVHLHRALQLLDEVLHNIPN
;
A
#
# COMPACT_ATOMS: atom_id res chain seq x y z
N MET A 1 -8.45 -17.39 12.02
CA MET A 1 -7.57 -16.48 12.79
C MET A 1 -7.56 -15.17 12.03
N VAL A 2 -8.08 -14.07 12.61
CA VAL A 2 -8.43 -12.83 11.87
C VAL A 2 -7.19 -11.99 11.50
N PHE A 3 -6.05 -12.23 12.14
CA PHE A 3 -4.79 -11.53 11.87
C PHE A 3 -3.60 -12.44 12.23
N ASP A 4 -2.57 -12.49 11.37
CA ASP A 4 -1.31 -13.20 11.59
C ASP A 4 -0.15 -12.21 11.41
N LEU A 5 0.61 -12.01 12.50
CA LEU A 5 1.70 -11.02 12.54
C LEU A 5 2.88 -11.41 11.64
N GLU A 6 3.20 -12.70 11.52
CA GLU A 6 4.29 -13.19 10.66
C GLU A 6 3.97 -12.93 9.19
N GLN A 7 2.74 -13.23 8.77
CA GLN A 7 2.29 -12.99 7.40
C GLN A 7 2.24 -11.51 7.08
N CYS A 8 1.70 -10.71 8.00
CA CYS A 8 1.67 -9.25 7.89
C CYS A 8 3.09 -8.69 7.68
N TYR A 9 4.06 -9.13 8.50
CA TYR A 9 5.44 -8.68 8.40
C TYR A 9 6.09 -9.03 7.06
N ARG A 10 5.94 -10.29 6.60
CA ARG A 10 6.48 -10.72 5.30
C ARG A 10 5.88 -9.92 4.15
N GLN A 11 4.57 -9.69 4.19
CA GLN A 11 3.86 -8.94 3.15
C GLN A 11 4.29 -7.48 3.12
N MET A 12 4.37 -6.82 4.27
CA MET A 12 4.84 -5.43 4.37
C MET A 12 6.27 -5.30 3.81
N ARG A 13 7.17 -6.21 4.18
CA ARG A 13 8.55 -6.20 3.69
C ARG A 13 8.63 -6.40 2.17
N GLN A 14 7.88 -7.34 1.61
CA GLN A 14 7.85 -7.58 0.16
C GLN A 14 7.33 -6.37 -0.61
N GLN A 15 6.25 -5.75 -0.13
CA GLN A 15 5.66 -4.58 -0.78
C GLN A 15 6.55 -3.34 -0.67
N ALA A 16 7.20 -3.13 0.48
CA ALA A 16 8.11 -2.00 0.66
C ALA A 16 9.33 -2.10 -0.27
N LEU A 17 9.93 -3.30 -0.41
CA LEU A 17 11.03 -3.54 -1.35
C LEU A 17 10.58 -3.37 -2.82
N ALA A 18 9.39 -3.87 -3.17
CA ALA A 18 8.85 -3.72 -4.51
C ALA A 18 8.57 -2.25 -4.86
N ALA A 19 8.01 -1.48 -3.93
CA ALA A 19 7.76 -0.05 -4.10
C ALA A 19 9.07 0.74 -4.28
N GLN A 20 10.13 0.39 -3.54
CA GLN A 20 11.44 1.00 -3.72
C GLN A 20 12.05 0.67 -5.09
N ALA A 21 12.01 -0.60 -5.51
CA ALA A 21 12.52 -1.01 -6.81
C ALA A 21 11.80 -0.26 -7.95
N ALA A 22 10.47 -0.14 -7.86
CA ALA A 22 9.68 0.64 -8.80
C ALA A 22 10.02 2.14 -8.77
N ALA A 23 10.21 2.73 -7.59
CA ALA A 23 10.63 4.13 -7.46
C ALA A 23 12.01 4.39 -8.11
N SER A 24 12.98 3.50 -7.89
CA SER A 24 14.30 3.61 -8.54
C SER A 24 14.23 3.44 -10.06
N ALA A 25 13.36 2.54 -10.57
CA ALA A 25 13.16 2.34 -12.00
C ALA A 25 12.50 3.57 -12.66
N GLN A 26 11.54 4.19 -11.97
CA GLN A 26 10.94 5.45 -12.41
C GLN A 26 11.97 6.59 -12.39
N ALA A 27 12.80 6.70 -11.35
CA ALA A 27 13.86 7.71 -11.28
C ALA A 27 14.89 7.53 -12.41
N ALA A 28 15.29 6.29 -12.71
CA ALA A 28 16.20 5.99 -13.82
C ALA A 28 15.59 6.28 -15.19
N ALA A 29 14.29 6.00 -15.39
CA ALA A 29 13.59 6.32 -16.62
C ALA A 29 13.49 7.83 -16.88
N VAL A 30 13.35 8.64 -15.81
CA VAL A 30 13.34 10.11 -15.93
C VAL A 30 14.75 10.67 -16.15
N ALA A 31 15.79 10.08 -15.54
CA ALA A 31 17.18 10.50 -15.73
C ALA A 31 17.72 10.22 -17.16
N GLY A 32 17.14 9.26 -17.88
CA GLY A 32 17.50 8.95 -19.26
C GLY A 32 16.93 9.91 -20.32
N ILE A 33 16.21 10.97 -19.92
CA ILE A 33 15.53 11.91 -20.83
C ILE A 33 16.46 13.06 -21.28
N ASP A 34 17.63 13.25 -20.66
CA ASP A 34 18.58 14.31 -21.04
C ASP A 34 19.59 13.84 -22.10
N GLY A 35 19.20 13.94 -23.37
CA GLY A 35 20.14 13.91 -24.50
C GLY A 35 19.58 13.30 -25.79
N SER A 36 19.16 14.17 -26.70
CA SER A 36 18.68 13.88 -28.07
C SER A 36 17.20 13.50 -28.19
N THR A 37 16.42 14.52 -28.61
CA THR A 37 15.07 14.44 -29.16
C THR A 37 14.78 13.18 -29.98
N SER A 38 13.73 12.44 -29.62
CA SER A 38 12.87 11.82 -30.63
C SER A 38 11.40 11.88 -30.21
N LEU A 39 10.62 12.53 -31.06
CA LEU A 39 9.18 12.73 -31.01
C LEU A 39 8.46 11.38 -31.23
N GLY A 40 8.49 10.50 -30.23
CA GLY A 40 7.82 9.20 -30.23
C GLY A 40 6.95 8.95 -28.99
N ALA A 41 6.57 10.02 -28.28
CA ALA A 41 5.82 9.97 -27.02
C ALA A 41 4.31 9.73 -27.21
N LEU A 42 3.95 8.70 -27.98
CA LEU A 42 2.61 8.13 -28.01
C LEU A 42 2.77 6.61 -27.91
N GLY A 43 2.74 6.05 -26.69
CA GLY A 43 2.63 4.59 -26.59
C GLY A 43 3.11 3.89 -25.33
N SER A 44 3.59 4.58 -24.29
CA SER A 44 3.85 3.93 -23.00
C SER A 44 2.73 4.18 -22.00
N SER A 45 1.48 3.96 -22.45
CA SER A 45 0.44 3.43 -21.56
C SER A 45 0.77 1.95 -21.26
N LEU A 46 1.96 1.69 -20.72
CA LEU A 46 2.11 0.50 -19.90
C LEU A 46 1.12 0.70 -18.75
N PRO A 47 0.26 -0.29 -18.43
CA PRO A 47 -0.48 -0.24 -17.20
C PRO A 47 0.57 -0.29 -16.10
N LEU A 48 1.03 0.89 -15.67
CA LEU A 48 1.79 1.08 -14.46
C LEU A 48 0.81 0.64 -13.38
N SER A 49 0.87 -0.65 -13.08
CA SER A 49 0.06 -1.28 -12.07
C SER A 49 0.12 -0.37 -10.86
N SER A 50 -1.04 0.11 -10.42
CA SER A 50 -1.23 0.99 -9.26
C SER A 50 -0.68 0.41 -7.95
N HIS A 51 -0.05 -0.77 -8.01
CA HIS A 51 0.66 -1.46 -6.95
C HIS A 51 2.14 -1.07 -6.87
N ALA A 52 2.69 -0.35 -7.86
CA ALA A 52 4.11 -0.05 -7.95
C ALA A 52 4.57 1.10 -7.04
N THR A 53 3.66 1.83 -6.40
CA THR A 53 4.00 2.91 -5.45
C THR A 53 3.19 2.77 -4.18
N MET A 54 3.37 1.66 -3.46
CA MET A 54 2.79 1.54 -2.13
C MET A 54 3.39 2.63 -1.24
N SER A 55 2.56 3.60 -0.88
CA SER A 55 2.90 4.67 0.05
C SER A 55 3.06 4.13 1.48
N VAL A 56 3.77 4.86 2.34
CA VAL A 56 3.88 4.53 3.77
C VAL A 56 2.49 4.39 4.42
N ASP A 57 1.53 5.21 4.00
CA ASP A 57 0.14 5.13 4.46
C ASP A 57 -0.56 3.82 4.06
N GLU A 58 -0.23 3.23 2.92
CA GLU A 58 -0.75 1.93 2.51
C GLU A 58 -0.12 0.79 3.29
N LEU A 59 1.18 0.85 3.56
CA LEU A 59 1.85 -0.11 4.45
C LEU A 59 1.28 -0.04 5.87
N ARG A 60 0.98 1.16 6.36
CA ARG A 60 0.35 1.37 7.66
C ARG A 60 -1.02 0.70 7.77
N ARG A 61 -1.78 0.59 6.67
CA ARG A 61 -3.11 -0.03 6.68
C ARG A 61 -3.07 -1.51 7.06
N PHE A 62 -1.95 -2.23 6.84
CA PHE A 62 -1.79 -3.61 7.32
C PHE A 62 -1.77 -3.71 8.85
N CYS A 63 -1.39 -2.64 9.54
CA CYS A 63 -1.31 -2.60 11.00
C CYS A 63 -2.63 -2.19 11.67
N ILE A 64 -3.71 -2.04 10.89
CA ILE A 64 -4.99 -1.53 11.35
C ILE A 64 -6.07 -2.57 11.09
N VAL A 65 -6.81 -2.95 12.14
CA VAL A 65 -7.97 -3.83 12.04
C VAL A 65 -9.23 -3.01 12.28
N ARG A 66 -10.22 -3.10 11.39
CA ARG A 66 -11.52 -2.43 11.53
C ARG A 66 -12.63 -3.45 11.73
N ILE A 67 -13.45 -3.24 12.76
CA ILE A 67 -14.52 -4.17 13.14
C ILE A 67 -15.81 -3.37 13.30
N SER A 68 -16.89 -3.80 12.63
CA SER A 68 -18.23 -3.25 12.83
C SER A 68 -19.05 -4.16 13.75
N PHE A 69 -19.86 -3.57 14.62
CA PHE A 69 -20.77 -4.33 15.47
C PHE A 69 -22.14 -4.45 14.81
N VAL A 70 -22.75 -5.63 14.91
CA VAL A 70 -24.13 -5.96 14.48
C VAL A 70 -24.38 -5.90 12.97
N LYS A 71 -23.84 -4.92 12.24
CA LYS A 71 -24.11 -4.69 10.82
C LYS A 71 -22.86 -4.91 9.98
N GLY A 72 -22.99 -5.71 8.92
CA GLY A 72 -21.99 -5.85 7.86
C GLY A 72 -21.95 -4.64 6.92
N TRP A 73 -20.85 -4.52 6.19
CA TRP A 73 -20.56 -3.51 5.18
C TRP A 73 -19.91 -4.17 3.95
N GLY A 74 -19.95 -3.51 2.79
CA GLY A 74 -19.38 -4.01 1.54
C GLY A 74 -20.33 -3.88 0.35
N PRO A 75 -19.96 -4.44 -0.82
CA PRO A 75 -20.72 -4.30 -2.06
C PRO A 75 -22.14 -4.87 -1.97
N ASP A 76 -22.36 -5.88 -1.13
CA ASP A 76 -23.67 -6.49 -0.91
C ASP A 76 -24.62 -5.63 -0.02
N TYR A 77 -24.13 -4.49 0.50
CA TYR A 77 -24.90 -3.60 1.35
C TYR A 77 -25.09 -2.23 0.69
N PRO A 78 -26.25 -1.96 0.04
CA PRO A 78 -26.47 -0.75 -0.76
C PRO A 78 -26.26 0.58 -0.02
N LYS A 79 -26.55 0.60 1.29
CA LYS A 79 -26.38 1.79 2.14
C LYS A 79 -25.08 1.79 2.96
N ARG A 80 -24.27 0.72 2.89
CA ARG A 80 -23.07 0.51 3.72
C ARG A 80 -21.91 -0.02 2.88
N GLY A 81 -21.50 0.76 1.89
CA GLY A 81 -20.35 0.43 1.04
C GLY A 81 -19.00 0.50 1.77
N VAL A 82 -18.90 1.25 2.87
CA VAL A 82 -17.69 1.41 3.70
C VAL A 82 -18.05 1.22 5.17
N ILE A 83 -17.09 0.74 5.99
CA ILE A 83 -17.32 0.50 7.41
C ILE A 83 -17.75 1.75 8.20
N THR A 84 -17.35 2.95 7.79
CA THR A 84 -17.74 4.21 8.43
C THR A 84 -19.24 4.52 8.31
N ALA A 85 -19.96 3.86 7.40
CA ALA A 85 -21.41 3.92 7.30
C ALA A 85 -22.14 2.98 8.29
N THR A 86 -21.40 2.20 9.08
CA THR A 86 -21.98 1.38 10.16
C THR A 86 -22.19 2.24 11.42
N PRO A 87 -23.28 2.02 12.18
CA PRO A 87 -23.63 2.88 13.31
C PRO A 87 -22.67 2.76 14.50
N CYS A 88 -21.95 1.65 14.61
CA CYS A 88 -20.96 1.41 15.65
C CYS A 88 -19.84 0.51 15.11
N TRP A 89 -18.60 0.99 15.21
CA TRP A 89 -17.41 0.28 14.76
C TRP A 89 -16.21 0.73 15.58
N ILE A 90 -15.14 -0.07 15.56
CA ILE A 90 -13.85 0.25 16.17
C ILE A 90 -12.73 0.09 15.15
N GLU A 91 -11.68 0.87 15.38
CA GLU A 91 -10.40 0.76 14.71
C GLU A 91 -9.34 0.36 15.75
N VAL A 92 -8.67 -0.76 15.52
CA VAL A 92 -7.62 -1.28 16.40
C VAL A 92 -6.28 -1.09 15.71
N HIS A 93 -5.39 -0.34 16.35
CA HIS A 93 -4.01 -0.16 15.89
C HIS A 93 -3.12 -1.20 16.56
N LEU A 94 -2.47 -2.03 15.75
CA LEU A 94 -1.58 -3.08 16.24
C LEU A 94 -0.18 -2.50 16.44
N HIS A 95 0.11 -2.08 17.67
CA HIS A 95 1.39 -1.44 18.00
C HIS A 95 2.61 -2.26 17.58
N ARG A 96 2.56 -3.59 17.75
CA ARG A 96 3.67 -4.46 17.35
C ARG A 96 3.89 -4.48 15.84
N ALA A 97 2.82 -4.47 15.04
CA ALA A 97 2.94 -4.41 13.59
C ALA A 97 3.47 -3.05 13.13
N LEU A 98 3.06 -1.96 13.79
CA LEU A 98 3.58 -0.61 13.52
C LEU A 98 5.08 -0.49 13.84
N GLN A 99 5.56 -1.10 14.93
CA GLN A 99 7.00 -1.16 15.24
C GLN A 99 7.77 -1.88 14.13
N LEU A 100 7.25 -3.02 13.66
CA LEU A 100 7.88 -3.75 12.56
C LEU A 100 7.84 -2.98 11.23
N LEU A 101 6.79 -2.19 10.99
CA LEU A 101 6.76 -1.27 9.85
C LEU A 101 7.90 -0.26 9.93
N ASP A 102 8.08 0.34 11.09
CA ASP A 102 9.14 1.32 11.34
C ASP A 102 10.52 0.71 11.12
N GLU A 103 10.75 -0.51 11.61
CA GLU A 103 11.98 -1.27 11.35
C GLU A 103 12.19 -1.53 9.85
N VAL A 104 11.14 -1.90 9.11
CA VAL A 104 11.23 -2.12 7.65
C VAL A 104 11.58 -0.84 6.91
N LEU A 105 10.96 0.28 7.29
CA LEU A 105 11.19 1.58 6.66
C LEU A 105 12.61 2.11 6.95
N HIS A 106 13.13 1.93 8.16
CA HIS A 106 14.50 2.31 8.51
C HIS A 106 15.56 1.43 7.85
N ASN A 107 15.25 0.15 7.57
CA ASN A 107 16.17 -0.78 6.91
C ASN A 107 16.20 -0.67 5.39
N ILE A 108 15.32 0.16 4.80
CA ILE A 108 15.36 0.48 3.39
C ILE A 108 16.49 1.51 3.18
N PRO A 109 17.59 1.17 2.48
CA PRO A 109 18.66 2.12 2.23
C PRO A 109 18.12 3.24 1.33
N ASN A 110 18.40 4.49 1.71
CA ASN A 110 18.12 5.67 0.88
C ASN A 110 18.82 5.61 -0.47
#